data_AF-A0A0R3TNG9-F1
#
_entry.id   AF-A0A0R3TNG9-F1
#
_cell.length_a   1.000
_cell.length_b   1.000
_cell.length_c   1.000
_cell.angle_alpha   90.00
_cell.angle_beta   90.00
_cell.angle_gamma   90.00
#
_symmetry.space_group_name_H-M   'P 1'
#
loop_
_entity.id
_entity.type
_entity.pdbx_description
1 polymer ?
#
loop_
_entity_poly.entity_id
_entity_poly.type
_entity_poly.pdbx_seq_one_letter_code
_entity_poly.pdbx_strand_id
1 'polypeptide(L)'
;MISLAVKGVAAVAKTREIPVETDANKLVNFCCINYRIDEQPIPLKPDSEYPEWLWSIRTSRKPQRLDEADPESYYYWRRLRRLHNRHLNNLASIHGWHRKEHRDPRSHSDRAYGDLNYALKKWTPGQ
;
A
#
# COMPACT_ATOMS: atom_id res chain seq x y z
N MET A 1 -15.93 12.26 -41.23
CA MET A 1 -15.51 10.91 -40.79
C MET A 1 -14.71 11.08 -39.51
N ILE A 2 -15.23 10.59 -38.38
CA ILE A 2 -14.60 10.73 -37.06
C ILE A 2 -13.49 9.68 -36.97
N SER A 3 -12.25 10.12 -36.79
CA SER A 3 -11.11 9.22 -36.57
C SER A 3 -11.26 8.51 -35.23
N LEU A 4 -11.41 7.18 -35.25
CA LEU A 4 -11.32 6.37 -34.05
C LEU A 4 -9.87 6.37 -33.57
N ALA A 5 -9.62 6.93 -32.39
CA ALA A 5 -8.33 6.83 -31.72
C ALA A 5 -8.04 5.36 -31.37
N VAL A 6 -7.05 4.77 -32.06
CA VAL A 6 -6.50 3.46 -31.72
C VAL A 6 -5.78 3.62 -30.37
N LYS A 7 -6.36 3.06 -29.31
CA LYS A 7 -5.70 2.97 -27.99
C LYS A 7 -4.43 2.15 -28.16
N GLY A 8 -3.28 2.81 -28.10
CA GLY A 8 -1.99 2.15 -28.09
C GLY A 8 -1.95 1.12 -26.96
N VAL A 9 -1.77 -0.14 -27.32
CA VAL A 9 -1.43 -1.21 -26.37
C VAL A 9 -0.03 -0.86 -25.89
N ALA A 10 0.06 -0.29 -24.69
CA ALA A 10 1.34 -0.08 -24.05
C ALA A 10 2.03 -1.45 -23.99
N ALA A 11 3.19 -1.57 -24.66
CA ALA A 11 3.99 -2.76 -24.62
C ALA A 11 4.39 -3.00 -23.15
N VAL A 12 3.70 -3.94 -22.49
CA VAL A 12 4.08 -4.41 -21.16
C VAL A 12 5.39 -5.16 -21.36
N ALA A 13 6.51 -4.47 -21.14
CA ALA A 13 7.82 -5.09 -21.08
C ALA A 13 7.73 -6.24 -20.07
N LYS A 14 7.94 -7.47 -20.55
CA LYS A 14 7.84 -8.68 -19.74
C LYS A 14 8.81 -8.56 -18.57
N THR A 15 8.32 -8.72 -17.34
CA THR A 15 9.17 -8.70 -16.14
C THR A 15 10.27 -9.75 -16.30
N ARG A 16 11.51 -9.36 -16.07
CA ARG A 16 12.67 -10.26 -16.16
C ARG A 16 12.61 -11.25 -15.00
N GLU A 17 12.56 -12.54 -15.30
CA GLU A 17 12.73 -13.61 -14.33
C GLU A 17 14.23 -13.84 -14.12
N ILE A 18 14.70 -13.64 -12.89
CA ILE A 18 16.10 -13.87 -12.52
C ILE A 18 16.17 -15.31 -11.97
N PRO A 19 17.06 -16.17 -12.48
CA PRO A 19 17.22 -17.52 -11.94
C PRO A 19 17.65 -17.46 -10.48
N VAL A 20 17.04 -18.29 -9.64
CA VAL A 20 17.34 -18.36 -8.20
C VAL A 20 18.38 -19.45 -7.96
N GLU A 21 19.34 -19.19 -7.07
CA GLU A 21 20.35 -20.17 -6.65
C GLU A 21 19.71 -21.34 -5.88
N THR A 22 20.15 -22.56 -6.17
CA THR A 22 19.60 -23.81 -5.59
C THR A 22 20.60 -24.58 -4.72
N ASP A 23 21.86 -24.16 -4.69
CA ASP A 23 22.92 -24.81 -3.91
C ASP A 23 22.82 -24.44 -2.42
N ALA A 24 22.54 -25.45 -1.58
CA ALA A 24 22.39 -25.28 -0.13
C ALA A 24 23.64 -24.71 0.53
N ASN A 25 24.85 -25.12 0.12
CA ASN A 25 26.09 -24.64 0.73
C ASN A 25 26.31 -23.15 0.47
N LYS A 26 25.91 -22.68 -0.71
CA LYS A 26 25.98 -21.25 -1.03
C LYS A 26 24.94 -20.45 -0.24
N LEU A 27 23.71 -20.94 -0.15
CA LEU A 27 22.62 -20.26 0.56
C LEU A 27 22.84 -20.12 2.07
N VAL A 28 23.53 -21.09 2.68
CA VAL A 28 23.85 -21.03 4.13
C VAL A 28 25.00 -20.07 4.42
N ASN A 29 25.98 -19.94 3.52
CA ASN A 29 27.19 -19.15 3.78
C ASN A 29 27.16 -17.75 3.15
N PHE A 30 26.30 -17.51 2.15
CA PHE A 30 26.30 -16.27 1.37
C PHE A 30 24.89 -15.69 1.19
N CYS A 31 24.80 -14.37 1.16
CA CYS A 31 23.62 -13.61 0.80
C CYS A 31 23.60 -13.33 -0.72
N CYS A 32 22.74 -14.04 -1.45
CA CYS A 32 22.59 -13.94 -2.91
C CYS A 32 21.62 -12.83 -3.35
N ILE A 33 21.83 -11.57 -2.92
CA ILE A 33 20.93 -10.44 -3.23
C ILE A 33 21.41 -9.57 -4.41
N ASN A 34 22.64 -9.76 -4.87
CA ASN A 34 23.24 -8.91 -5.90
C ASN A 34 22.47 -9.01 -7.22
N TYR A 35 22.14 -7.85 -7.79
CA TYR A 35 21.37 -7.74 -9.04
C TYR A 35 22.24 -7.30 -10.23
N ARG A 36 23.49 -6.92 -9.98
CA ARG A 36 24.45 -6.57 -11.01
C ARG A 36 25.13 -7.82 -11.51
N ILE A 37 25.37 -7.83 -12.82
CA ILE A 37 26.11 -8.90 -13.49
C ILE A 37 27.57 -8.78 -13.02
N ASP A 38 28.20 -9.93 -12.70
CA ASP A 38 29.61 -10.08 -12.26
C ASP A 38 29.95 -9.78 -10.79
N GLU A 39 28.98 -9.40 -9.95
CA GLU A 39 29.23 -9.21 -8.51
C GLU A 39 29.21 -10.55 -7.75
N GLN A 40 30.27 -10.82 -6.98
CA GLN A 40 30.36 -12.02 -6.13
C GLN A 40 29.37 -11.96 -4.96
N PRO A 41 28.79 -13.10 -4.54
CA PRO A 41 27.81 -13.12 -3.46
C PRO A 41 28.45 -12.73 -2.12
N ILE A 42 27.70 -12.01 -1.29
CA ILE A 42 28.22 -11.41 -0.04
C ILE A 42 28.28 -12.49 1.05
N PRO A 43 29.43 -12.76 1.67
CA PRO A 43 29.52 -13.76 2.74
C PRO A 43 28.76 -13.30 4.00
N LEU A 44 28.04 -14.23 4.63
CA LEU A 44 27.41 -13.99 5.92
C LEU A 44 28.45 -13.96 7.03
N LYS A 45 28.31 -12.97 7.92
CA LYS A 45 29.20 -12.76 9.07
C LYS A 45 28.69 -13.56 10.27
N PRO A 46 29.51 -13.77 11.31
CA PRO A 46 29.02 -14.34 12.57
C PRO A 46 28.02 -13.39 13.26
N ASP A 47 27.14 -13.94 14.08
CA ASP A 47 26.05 -13.21 14.75
C ASP A 47 26.53 -11.99 15.56
N SER A 48 27.75 -12.05 16.13
CA SER A 48 28.36 -10.98 16.92
C SER A 48 28.67 -9.70 16.13
N GLU A 49 28.78 -9.79 14.81
CA GLU A 49 29.00 -8.61 13.95
C GLU A 49 27.70 -7.85 13.65
N TYR A 50 26.55 -8.50 13.84
CA TYR A 50 25.27 -7.88 13.58
C TYR A 50 24.75 -7.15 14.82
N PRO A 51 24.00 -6.04 14.65
CA PRO A 51 23.43 -5.32 15.77
C PRO A 51 22.41 -6.17 16.55
N GLU A 52 22.38 -6.00 17.87
CA GLU A 52 21.47 -6.75 18.76
C GLU A 52 19.99 -6.59 18.40
N TRP A 53 19.58 -5.41 17.92
CA TRP A 53 18.18 -5.16 17.56
C TRP A 53 17.67 -6.08 16.45
N LEU A 54 18.55 -6.66 15.61
CA LEU A 54 18.16 -7.59 14.54
C LEU A 54 17.45 -8.82 15.11
N TRP A 55 17.95 -9.34 16.23
CA TRP A 55 17.42 -10.53 16.89
C TRP A 55 16.17 -10.23 17.73
N SER A 56 15.93 -8.95 18.05
CA SER A 56 14.70 -8.50 18.70
C SER A 56 13.51 -8.32 17.74
N ILE A 57 13.73 -8.37 16.42
CA ILE A 57 12.65 -8.18 15.44
C ILE A 57 11.68 -9.36 15.49
N ARG A 58 10.38 -9.04 15.48
CA ARG A 58 9.32 -10.06 15.44
C ARG A 58 9.27 -10.74 14.08
N THR A 59 9.52 -12.04 14.05
CA THR A 59 9.48 -12.91 12.86
C THR A 59 8.12 -13.57 12.63
N SER A 60 7.13 -13.28 13.47
CA SER A 60 5.78 -13.86 13.36
C SER A 60 5.05 -13.38 12.10
N ARG A 61 4.54 -14.31 11.29
CA ARG A 61 3.76 -14.01 10.07
C ARG A 61 2.56 -13.09 10.33
N LYS A 62 1.90 -13.23 11.49
CA LYS A 62 0.75 -12.40 11.86
C LYS A 62 1.25 -11.13 12.56
N PRO A 63 0.77 -9.95 12.17
CA PRO A 63 1.20 -8.72 12.82
C PRO A 63 0.51 -8.59 14.19
N GLN A 64 1.17 -7.97 15.19
CA GLN A 64 0.74 -7.86 16.60
C GLN A 64 -0.76 -7.64 16.76
N ARG A 65 -1.44 -8.28 17.71
CA ARG A 65 -2.83 -7.88 17.97
C ARG A 65 -2.87 -6.46 18.51
N LEU A 66 -4.01 -5.78 18.34
CA LEU A 66 -4.16 -4.42 18.86
C LEU A 66 -4.13 -4.42 20.39
N ASP A 67 -4.76 -5.44 21.01
CA ASP A 67 -4.81 -5.67 22.45
C ASP A 67 -3.43 -5.86 23.10
N GLU A 68 -2.45 -6.34 22.32
CA GLU A 68 -1.07 -6.58 22.77
C GLU A 68 -0.16 -5.37 22.52
N ALA A 69 -0.61 -4.38 21.75
CA ALA A 69 0.21 -3.23 21.39
C ALA A 69 0.02 -2.12 22.42
N ASP A 70 1.13 -1.49 22.81
CA ASP A 70 1.14 -0.38 23.75
C ASP A 70 0.36 0.84 23.18
N PRO A 71 -0.70 1.34 23.86
CA PRO A 71 -1.48 2.49 23.42
C PRO A 71 -0.68 3.77 23.23
N GLU A 72 0.42 3.95 23.95
CA GLU A 72 1.30 5.12 23.81
C GLU A 72 2.23 5.03 22.60
N SER A 73 2.34 3.84 21.99
CA SER A 73 3.19 3.63 20.81
C SER A 73 2.55 4.15 19.54
N TYR A 74 3.36 4.79 18.68
CA TYR A 74 2.95 5.16 17.31
C TYR A 74 2.41 3.96 16.50
N TYR A 75 2.96 2.76 16.74
CA TYR A 75 2.54 1.54 16.04
C TYR A 75 1.06 1.23 16.29
N TYR A 76 0.60 1.39 17.54
CA TYR A 76 -0.78 1.12 17.95
C TYR A 76 -1.76 1.97 17.13
N TRP A 77 -1.55 3.28 17.08
CA TRP A 77 -2.42 4.20 16.34
C TRP A 77 -2.39 3.98 14.83
N ARG A 78 -1.22 3.66 14.27
CA ARG A 78 -1.10 3.28 12.85
C ARG A 78 -1.90 2.01 12.55
N ARG A 79 -1.89 1.04 13.46
CA ARG A 79 -2.65 -0.19 13.32
C ARG A 79 -4.16 0.05 13.47
N LEU A 80 -4.58 0.82 14.48
CA LEU A 80 -5.97 1.20 14.70
C LEU A 80 -6.56 1.86 13.46
N ARG A 81 -5.87 2.84 12.88
CA ARG A 81 -6.29 3.51 11.64
C ARG A 81 -6.47 2.52 10.49
N ARG A 82 -5.54 1.58 10.31
CA ARG A 82 -5.65 0.56 9.25
C ARG A 82 -6.84 -0.37 9.47
N LEU A 83 -7.12 -0.76 10.72
CA LEU A 83 -8.27 -1.59 11.07
C LEU A 83 -9.58 -0.84 10.85
N HIS A 84 -9.65 0.42 11.25
CA HIS A 84 -10.80 1.30 11.01
C HIS A 84 -11.09 1.48 9.52
N ASN A 85 -10.08 1.78 8.70
CA ASN A 85 -10.25 1.90 7.25
C ASN A 85 -10.76 0.60 6.63
N ARG A 86 -10.26 -0.55 7.10
CA ARG A 86 -10.75 -1.86 6.65
C ARG A 86 -12.22 -2.07 7.04
N HIS A 87 -12.59 -1.70 8.27
CA HIS A 87 -13.97 -1.77 8.73
C HIS A 87 -14.89 -0.88 7.88
N LEU A 88 -14.50 0.37 7.62
CA LEU A 88 -15.25 1.28 6.74
C LEU A 88 -15.39 0.73 5.32
N ASN A 89 -14.32 0.17 4.75
CA ASN A 89 -14.38 -0.45 3.42
C ASN A 89 -15.34 -1.66 3.40
N ASN A 90 -15.36 -2.46 4.47
CA ASN A 90 -16.30 -3.58 4.58
C ASN A 90 -17.75 -3.09 4.68
N LEU A 91 -18.01 -2.06 5.51
CA LEU A 91 -19.33 -1.44 5.60
C LEU A 91 -19.77 -0.84 4.26
N ALA A 92 -18.89 -0.09 3.60
CA ALA A 92 -19.14 0.49 2.29
C ALA A 92 -19.43 -0.58 1.22
N SER A 93 -18.77 -1.74 1.31
CA SER A 93 -19.05 -2.89 0.45
C SER A 93 -20.44 -3.49 0.73
N ILE A 94 -20.85 -3.61 2.01
CA ILE A 94 -22.17 -4.16 2.39
C ILE A 94 -23.29 -3.20 1.99
N HIS A 95 -23.16 -1.92 2.32
CA HIS A 95 -24.14 -0.89 1.98
C HIS A 95 -24.17 -0.59 0.47
N GLY A 96 -23.16 -1.02 -0.28
CA GLY A 96 -23.08 -0.83 -1.73
C GLY A 96 -22.64 0.57 -2.16
N TRP A 97 -22.01 1.36 -1.28
CA TRP A 97 -21.47 2.69 -1.60
C TRP A 97 -20.42 2.66 -2.72
N HIS A 98 -19.78 1.51 -2.94
CA HIS A 98 -18.85 1.27 -4.04
C HIS A 98 -19.52 0.87 -5.36
N ARG A 99 -20.84 0.60 -5.37
CA ARG A 99 -21.52 0.26 -6.62
C ARG A 99 -21.61 1.52 -7.50
N LYS A 100 -21.52 1.31 -8.81
CA LYS A 100 -21.45 2.40 -9.78
C LYS A 100 -22.68 3.31 -9.70
N GLU A 101 -23.84 2.73 -9.35
CA GLU A 101 -25.08 3.45 -9.12
C GLU A 101 -25.07 4.40 -7.92
N HIS A 102 -24.23 4.16 -6.91
CA HIS A 102 -24.10 5.02 -5.72
C HIS A 102 -22.95 6.03 -5.85
N ARG A 103 -22.15 5.94 -6.92
CA ARG A 103 -21.13 6.94 -7.23
C ARG A 103 -21.82 8.17 -7.80
N ASP A 104 -22.05 9.16 -6.95
CA ASP A 104 -22.55 10.47 -7.40
C ASP A 104 -21.71 10.96 -8.59
N PRO A 105 -22.36 11.25 -9.73
CA PRO A 105 -21.69 11.64 -10.97
C PRO A 105 -21.08 13.04 -10.89
N ARG A 106 -21.44 13.83 -9.87
CA ARG A 106 -20.95 15.20 -9.68
C ARG A 106 -19.43 15.23 -9.45
N SER A 107 -18.78 16.25 -10.01
CA SER A 107 -17.35 16.49 -9.79
C SER A 107 -17.05 16.69 -8.30
N HIS A 108 -15.82 16.40 -7.87
CA HIS A 108 -15.41 16.71 -6.49
C HIS A 108 -15.58 18.20 -6.17
N SER A 109 -15.37 19.08 -7.15
CA SER A 109 -15.65 20.52 -7.05
C SER A 109 -17.13 20.79 -6.79
N ASP A 110 -18.03 20.07 -7.45
CA ASP A 110 -19.48 20.26 -7.31
C ASP A 110 -19.99 19.73 -5.96
N ARG A 111 -19.36 18.68 -5.43
CA ARG A 111 -19.64 18.19 -4.07
C ARG A 111 -19.16 19.16 -2.99
N ALA A 112 -17.97 19.72 -3.14
CA ALA A 112 -17.37 20.60 -2.13
C ALA A 112 -17.89 22.04 -2.21
N TYR A 113 -18.09 22.56 -3.43
CA TYR A 113 -18.41 23.97 -3.68
C TYR A 113 -19.80 24.19 -4.29
N GLY A 114 -20.43 23.17 -4.90
CA GLY A 114 -21.79 23.32 -5.42
C GLY A 114 -22.80 23.59 -4.31
N ASP A 115 -22.63 22.92 -3.16
CA ASP A 115 -23.41 23.18 -1.95
C ASP A 115 -23.00 24.50 -1.29
N LEU A 116 -21.75 24.95 -1.48
CA LEU A 116 -21.25 26.22 -0.96
C LEU A 116 -21.87 27.41 -1.71
N ASN A 117 -22.01 27.35 -3.04
CA ASN A 117 -22.74 28.37 -3.81
C ASN A 117 -24.23 28.42 -3.44
N TYR A 118 -24.85 27.27 -3.19
CA TYR A 118 -26.23 27.19 -2.69
C TYR A 118 -26.34 27.78 -1.27
N ALA A 119 -25.43 27.41 -0.36
CA ALA A 119 -25.35 27.94 0.99
C ALA A 119 -25.09 29.45 0.99
N LEU A 120 -24.18 29.94 0.16
CA LEU A 120 -23.89 31.37 0.01
C LEU A 120 -25.14 32.12 -0.44
N LYS A 121 -25.80 31.66 -1.50
CA LYS A 121 -27.04 32.28 -2.01
C LYS A 121 -28.19 32.25 -1.00
N LYS A 122 -28.25 31.20 -0.16
CA LYS A 122 -29.21 31.09 0.94
C LYS A 122 -28.86 32.06 2.09
N TRP A 123 -27.58 32.25 2.38
CA TRP A 123 -27.10 33.06 3.50
C TRP A 123 -27.00 34.55 3.17
N THR A 124 -26.87 34.91 1.89
CA THR A 124 -26.96 36.28 1.39
C THR A 124 -28.10 36.40 0.36
N PRO A 125 -29.37 36.37 0.80
CA PRO A 125 -30.48 36.57 -0.12
C PRO A 125 -30.55 38.06 -0.49
N GLY A 126 -30.09 38.44 -1.68
CA GLY A 126 -30.27 39.81 -2.20
C GLY A 126 -29.04 40.52 -2.78
N GLN A 127 -27.94 39.81 -3.06
CA GLN A 127 -26.96 40.24 -4.06
C GLN A 127 -27.25 39.58 -5.41
#